data_AF-A0A2G2QUW9-F1
#
_entry.id   AF-A0A2G2QUW9-F1
#
_cell.length_a   1.000
_cell.length_b   1.000
_cell.length_c   1.000
_cell.angle_alpha   90.00
_cell.angle_beta   90.00
_cell.angle_gamma   90.00
#
_symmetry.space_group_name_H-M   'P 1'
#
loop_
_entity.id
_entity.type
_entity.pdbx_description
1 polymer ?
#
loop_
_entity_poly.entity_id
_entity_poly.type
_entity_poly.pdbx_seq_one_letter_code
_entity_poly.pdbx_strand_id
1 'polypeptide(L)'
;MRSFLMAGLLGLVFVTTSAPASASGDSVPTQKWSFDGIFGKFDRPAIERGSQIFFEVCANCHSLDLLSYRNLVEIGMDKEAVVDLAAEYEVEDGPNMDGEMFMRPGRLSDRIVGPYPNEQSARSAHEGSFPPDLSVMVKARKGGANYIYALLTGYSDEVPADFNEDDGGYYNKYFPGNRTAMSPPLEDDSVEYEDGTPATLQQEAHDVVAFLAWAAQPELEERKSLGVKVMLYLLVLTALLYALKRSIWGCLNLKECESAE
;
A
#
# COMPACT_ATOMS: atom_id res chain seq x y z
N MET A 1 -55.37 -24.78 23.81
CA MET A 1 -55.68 -25.12 22.40
C MET A 1 -55.50 -23.82 21.62
N ARG A 2 -54.53 -23.61 20.72
CA ARG A 2 -53.82 -24.48 19.78
C ARG A 2 -52.35 -24.05 19.65
N SER A 3 -51.47 -25.04 19.51
CA SER A 3 -50.04 -24.93 19.26
C SER A 3 -49.70 -24.33 17.90
N PHE A 4 -48.63 -23.54 17.84
CA PHE A 4 -47.75 -23.37 16.67
C PHE A 4 -46.32 -23.27 17.24
N LEU A 5 -45.67 -24.39 17.57
CA LEU A 5 -44.77 -25.16 16.71
C LEU A 5 -43.72 -24.31 15.97
N MET A 6 -42.53 -24.31 16.57
CA MET A 6 -41.20 -24.11 15.98
C MET A 6 -41.11 -24.57 14.52
N ALA A 7 -40.57 -23.71 13.66
CA ALA A 7 -39.92 -24.11 12.43
C ALA A 7 -38.59 -23.34 12.31
N GLY A 8 -37.56 -23.88 12.95
CA GLY A 8 -36.19 -23.50 12.67
C GLY A 8 -35.78 -24.13 11.34
N LEU A 9 -35.44 -23.30 10.36
CA LEU A 9 -34.77 -23.74 9.15
C LEU A 9 -33.26 -23.66 9.39
N LEU A 10 -32.64 -24.85 9.52
CA LEU A 10 -31.20 -25.05 9.41
C LEU A 10 -30.73 -24.58 8.03
N GLY A 11 -29.94 -23.52 7.98
CA GLY A 11 -29.08 -23.25 6.85
C GLY A 11 -27.85 -24.15 6.94
N LEU A 12 -27.78 -25.21 6.14
CA LEU A 12 -26.54 -25.95 5.93
C LEU A 12 -25.56 -25.05 5.17
N VAL A 13 -24.57 -24.51 5.88
CA VAL A 13 -23.41 -23.88 5.26
C VAL A 13 -22.49 -25.00 4.76
N PHE A 14 -22.44 -25.20 3.44
CA PHE A 14 -21.39 -25.98 2.81
C PHE A 14 -20.07 -25.21 2.96
N VAL A 15 -19.28 -25.54 3.98
CA VAL A 15 -17.88 -25.12 4.05
C VAL A 15 -17.10 -26.03 3.11
N THR A 16 -16.87 -25.58 1.89
CA THR A 16 -15.85 -26.18 1.03
C THR A 16 -14.50 -25.83 1.65
N THR A 17 -13.90 -26.77 2.37
CA THR A 17 -12.51 -26.67 2.81
C THR A 17 -11.61 -26.84 1.58
N SER A 18 -11.36 -25.75 0.87
CA SER A 18 -10.22 -25.66 -0.02
C SER A 18 -8.97 -25.82 0.85
N ALA A 19 -8.25 -26.93 0.71
CA ALA A 19 -6.93 -27.05 1.32
C ALA A 19 -6.08 -25.87 0.85
N PRO A 20 -5.39 -25.13 1.75
CA PRO A 20 -4.43 -24.16 1.28
C PRO A 20 -3.37 -24.92 0.50
N ALA A 21 -3.22 -24.58 -0.79
CA ALA A 21 -1.97 -24.86 -1.48
C ALA A 21 -0.88 -24.21 -0.62
N SER A 22 0.07 -25.01 -0.13
CA SER A 22 1.22 -24.50 0.59
C SER A 22 1.97 -23.55 -0.33
N ALA A 23 1.76 -22.25 -0.15
CA ALA A 23 2.68 -21.26 -0.66
C ALA A 23 3.97 -21.45 0.13
N SER A 24 4.95 -22.10 -0.47
CA SER A 24 6.32 -22.17 0.04
C SER A 24 6.85 -20.75 0.11
N GLY A 25 6.89 -20.22 1.32
CA GLY A 25 7.44 -18.92 1.70
C GLY A 25 7.34 -18.81 3.21
N ASP A 26 8.39 -18.35 3.87
CA ASP A 26 8.38 -18.22 5.32
C ASP A 26 7.33 -17.21 5.78
N SER A 27 6.86 -17.34 7.02
CA SER A 27 5.86 -16.41 7.55
C SER A 27 6.43 -15.00 7.58
N VAL A 28 5.78 -14.08 6.88
CA VAL A 28 6.16 -12.67 6.80
C VAL A 28 6.19 -12.06 8.21
N PRO A 29 7.35 -11.52 8.66
CA PRO A 29 7.45 -10.87 9.96
C PRO A 29 6.56 -9.62 10.01
N THR A 30 5.91 -9.42 11.16
CA THR A 30 5.11 -8.23 11.40
C THR A 30 6.01 -7.08 11.82
N GLN A 31 5.92 -5.96 11.11
CA GLN A 31 6.58 -4.71 11.49
C GLN A 31 5.61 -3.81 12.27
N LYS A 32 6.17 -2.84 12.99
CA LYS A 32 5.39 -1.80 13.67
C LYS A 32 5.45 -0.53 12.84
N TRP A 33 4.37 -0.20 12.14
CA TRP A 33 4.32 1.01 11.32
C TRP A 33 3.72 2.17 12.09
N SER A 34 4.22 3.38 11.84
CA SER A 34 3.62 4.63 12.37
C SER A 34 2.16 4.80 11.94
N PHE A 35 1.83 4.29 10.76
CA PHE A 35 0.49 4.33 10.18
C PHE A 35 -0.39 3.13 10.60
N ASP A 36 0.01 2.32 11.58
CA ASP A 36 -0.85 1.23 12.08
C ASP A 36 -1.95 1.71 13.04
N GLY A 37 -3.00 0.90 13.18
CA GLY A 37 -4.10 1.15 14.11
C GLY A 37 -5.04 2.29 13.70
N ILE A 38 -6.07 2.54 14.52
CA ILE A 38 -7.16 3.47 14.18
C ILE A 38 -6.74 4.95 14.21
N PHE A 39 -5.64 5.29 14.90
CA PHE A 39 -5.11 6.66 15.01
C PHE A 39 -3.74 6.84 14.33
N GLY A 40 -3.16 5.79 13.73
CA GLY A 40 -1.85 5.87 13.11
C GLY A 40 -1.82 6.80 11.90
N LYS A 41 -0.67 7.45 11.70
CA LYS A 41 -0.38 8.43 10.64
C LYS A 41 0.96 8.10 9.99
N PHE A 42 1.20 8.60 8.80
CA PHE A 42 2.52 8.46 8.21
C PHE A 42 3.53 9.33 8.95
N ASP A 43 4.71 8.77 9.15
CA ASP A 43 5.87 9.51 9.66
C ASP A 43 6.47 10.31 8.50
N ARG A 44 6.42 11.65 8.58
CA ARG A 44 6.74 12.56 7.47
C ARG A 44 8.22 12.44 7.04
N PRO A 45 9.20 12.53 7.95
CA PRO A 45 10.59 12.23 7.62
C PRO A 45 10.80 10.85 6.96
N ALA A 46 10.11 9.81 7.43
CA ALA A 46 10.27 8.46 6.88
C ALA A 46 9.76 8.34 5.45
N ILE A 47 8.60 8.94 5.13
CA ILE A 47 8.07 8.89 3.75
C ILE A 47 8.83 9.82 2.80
N GLU A 48 9.43 10.90 3.31
CA GLU A 48 10.33 11.78 2.55
C GLU A 48 11.61 11.04 2.16
N ARG A 49 12.32 10.45 3.13
CA ARG A 49 13.47 9.55 2.88
C ARG A 49 13.11 8.38 1.97
N GLY A 50 11.93 7.78 2.17
CA GLY A 50 11.45 6.71 1.31
C GLY A 50 11.21 7.14 -0.13
N SER A 51 10.83 8.40 -0.36
CA SER A 51 10.69 8.95 -1.71
C SER A 51 12.06 9.16 -2.38
N GLN A 52 13.07 9.58 -1.62
CA GLN A 52 14.47 9.66 -2.10
C GLN A 52 14.94 8.29 -2.60
N ILE A 53 14.79 7.23 -1.79
CA ILE A 53 15.14 5.86 -2.19
C ILE A 53 14.38 5.43 -3.45
N PHE A 54 13.10 5.79 -3.56
CA PHE A 54 12.34 5.46 -4.75
C PHE A 54 12.98 6.09 -5.99
N PHE A 55 13.32 7.38 -5.99
CA PHE A 55 13.89 8.05 -7.15
C PHE A 55 15.34 7.64 -7.45
N GLU A 56 16.17 7.43 -6.43
CA GLU A 56 17.58 7.08 -6.61
C GLU A 56 17.79 5.61 -6.99
N VAL A 57 16.95 4.71 -6.45
CA VAL A 57 17.12 3.26 -6.62
C VAL A 57 16.00 2.67 -7.49
N CYS A 58 14.75 2.82 -7.05
CA CYS A 58 13.63 2.04 -7.59
C CYS A 58 13.16 2.51 -8.98
N ALA A 59 13.20 3.82 -9.23
CA ALA A 59 12.67 4.47 -10.43
C ALA A 59 13.44 4.06 -11.70
N ASN A 60 14.65 3.51 -11.55
CA ASN A 60 15.43 2.94 -12.65
C ASN A 60 14.76 1.71 -13.29
N CYS A 61 13.92 0.99 -12.54
CA CYS A 61 13.28 -0.24 -13.01
C CYS A 61 11.75 -0.22 -12.84
N HIS A 62 11.23 0.46 -11.83
CA HIS A 62 9.81 0.46 -11.49
C HIS A 62 9.13 1.79 -11.84
N SER A 63 7.90 1.69 -12.37
CA SER A 63 7.05 2.88 -12.55
C SER A 63 6.24 3.21 -11.29
N LEU A 64 5.73 4.44 -11.25
CA LEU A 64 4.83 4.97 -10.22
C LEU A 64 3.71 5.80 -10.86
N ASP A 65 3.00 5.15 -11.79
CA ASP A 65 2.17 5.79 -12.82
C ASP A 65 0.93 6.51 -12.26
N LEU A 66 0.45 6.13 -11.08
CA LEU A 66 -0.76 6.71 -10.48
C LEU A 66 -0.48 7.98 -9.67
N LEU A 67 0.79 8.35 -9.49
CA LEU A 67 1.20 9.59 -8.83
C LEU A 67 1.65 10.65 -9.84
N SER A 68 1.65 11.89 -9.39
CA SER A 68 2.18 13.06 -10.10
C SER A 68 3.18 13.76 -9.18
N TYR A 69 4.13 14.51 -9.73
CA TYR A 69 5.15 15.20 -8.92
C TYR A 69 4.51 16.10 -7.85
N ARG A 70 3.38 16.76 -8.13
CA ARG A 70 2.62 17.57 -7.15
C ARG A 70 2.21 16.81 -5.89
N ASN A 71 2.04 15.48 -5.97
CA ASN A 71 1.67 14.69 -4.80
C ASN A 71 2.83 14.58 -3.81
N LEU A 72 4.08 14.73 -4.25
CA LEU A 72 5.25 14.73 -3.37
C LEU A 72 5.26 15.96 -2.43
N VAL A 73 4.65 17.07 -2.84
CA VAL A 73 4.44 18.22 -1.95
C VAL A 73 3.46 17.87 -0.82
N GLU A 74 2.54 16.92 -1.02
CA GLU A 74 1.58 16.49 0.01
C GLU A 74 2.22 15.66 1.13
N ILE A 75 3.37 15.03 0.87
CA ILE A 75 4.15 14.30 1.88
C ILE A 75 5.09 15.19 2.69
N GLY A 76 5.16 16.48 2.38
CA GLY A 76 5.96 17.46 3.13
C GLY A 76 7.28 17.83 2.48
N MET A 77 7.58 17.31 1.28
CA MET A 77 8.77 17.72 0.52
C MET A 77 8.68 19.21 0.15
N ASP A 78 9.84 19.86 0.13
CA ASP A 78 9.97 21.24 -0.32
C ASP A 78 9.51 21.39 -1.78
N LYS A 79 8.69 22.39 -2.04
CA LYS A 79 8.04 22.53 -3.34
C LYS A 79 9.05 22.83 -4.43
N GLU A 80 10.05 23.67 -4.13
CA GLU A 80 11.12 24.03 -5.04
C GLU A 80 11.97 22.78 -5.36
N ALA A 81 12.32 21.97 -4.35
CA ALA A 81 13.00 20.68 -4.58
C ALA A 81 12.20 19.73 -5.49
N VAL A 82 10.87 19.65 -5.34
CA VAL A 82 10.03 18.82 -6.23
C VAL A 82 9.94 19.38 -7.64
N VAL A 83 9.99 20.71 -7.82
CA VAL A 83 10.08 21.33 -9.15
C VAL A 83 11.40 20.95 -9.82
N ASP A 84 12.51 21.03 -9.08
CA ASP A 84 13.83 20.69 -9.59
C ASP A 84 13.90 19.20 -9.97
N LEU A 85 13.42 18.30 -9.09
CA LEU A 85 13.30 16.87 -9.37
C LEU A 85 12.46 16.60 -10.62
N ALA A 86 11.31 17.27 -10.79
CA ALA A 86 10.48 17.09 -11.98
C ALA A 86 11.18 17.57 -13.26
N ALA A 87 11.99 18.63 -13.16
CA ALA A 87 12.70 19.22 -14.28
C ALA A 87 13.87 18.36 -14.78
N GLU A 88 14.36 17.40 -13.99
CA GLU A 88 15.37 16.41 -14.40
C GLU A 88 14.85 15.46 -15.48
N TYR A 89 13.54 15.30 -15.59
CA TYR A 89 12.90 14.39 -16.55
C TYR A 89 12.35 15.16 -17.73
N GLU A 90 12.56 14.63 -18.94
CA GLU A 90 11.93 15.14 -20.15
C GLU A 90 10.55 14.51 -20.36
N VAL A 91 9.56 15.35 -20.67
CA VAL A 91 8.17 14.95 -20.92
C VAL A 91 7.75 15.45 -22.30
N GLU A 92 7.15 14.57 -23.10
CA GLU A 92 6.58 14.92 -24.40
C GLU A 92 5.33 15.81 -24.21
N ASP A 93 5.25 16.90 -24.95
CA ASP A 93 4.13 17.85 -24.97
C ASP A 93 3.86 18.32 -26.41
N GLY A 94 2.76 19.04 -26.60
CA GLY A 94 2.35 19.58 -27.90
C GLY A 94 1.00 19.06 -28.38
N PRO A 95 0.67 19.28 -29.66
CA PRO A 95 1.53 19.85 -30.70
C PRO A 95 1.76 21.37 -30.55
N ASN A 96 2.85 21.88 -31.13
CA ASN A 96 3.13 23.31 -31.29
C ASN A 96 2.34 23.93 -32.47
N MET A 97 2.61 25.20 -32.82
CA MET A 97 1.91 25.89 -33.92
C MET A 97 2.13 25.27 -35.30
N ASP A 98 3.23 24.52 -35.49
CA ASP A 98 3.58 23.84 -36.73
C ASP A 98 3.02 22.38 -36.77
N GLY A 99 2.35 21.93 -35.70
CA GLY A 99 1.77 20.60 -35.60
C GLY A 99 2.73 19.53 -35.06
N GLU A 100 3.89 19.92 -34.53
CA GLU A 100 4.94 19.01 -34.07
C GLU A 100 4.90 18.81 -32.54
N MET A 101 5.14 17.58 -32.09
CA MET A 101 5.36 17.26 -30.67
C MET A 101 6.78 17.68 -30.27
N PHE A 102 6.98 18.07 -29.01
CA PHE A 102 8.28 18.49 -28.49
C PHE A 102 8.51 17.97 -27.07
N MET A 103 9.78 17.85 -26.67
CA MET A 103 10.15 17.52 -25.29
C MET A 103 10.30 18.80 -24.47
N ARG A 104 9.89 18.75 -23.21
CA ARG A 104 10.13 19.82 -22.23
C ARG A 104 10.51 19.24 -20.87
N PRO A 105 11.15 20.03 -19.99
CA PRO A 105 11.30 19.66 -18.60
C PRO A 105 9.95 19.37 -17.95
N GLY A 106 9.92 18.38 -17.06
CA GLY A 106 8.75 18.03 -16.27
C GLY A 106 8.32 19.18 -15.34
N ARG A 107 7.04 19.15 -14.96
CA ARG A 107 6.43 20.08 -14.00
C ARG A 107 5.60 19.31 -12.99
N LEU A 108 5.21 19.98 -11.90
CA LEU A 108 4.43 19.41 -10.81
C LEU A 108 3.16 18.65 -11.26
N SER A 109 2.49 19.11 -12.31
CA SER A 109 1.26 18.48 -12.79
C SER A 109 1.48 17.16 -13.54
N ASP A 110 2.69 16.91 -14.01
CA ASP A 110 2.99 15.74 -14.82
C ASP A 110 3.04 14.47 -13.96
N ARG A 111 2.79 13.34 -14.61
CA ARG A 111 2.99 12.02 -14.01
C ARG A 111 4.47 11.80 -13.75
N ILE A 112 4.77 11.01 -12.73
CA ILE A 112 6.15 10.54 -12.51
C ILE A 112 6.54 9.72 -13.74
N VAL A 113 7.66 10.09 -14.36
CA VAL A 113 8.12 9.46 -15.60
C VAL A 113 8.64 8.05 -15.27
N GLY A 114 8.07 7.03 -15.91
CA GLY A 114 8.51 5.66 -15.77
C GLY A 114 9.79 5.36 -16.57
N PRO A 115 10.56 4.32 -16.20
CA PRO A 115 11.85 4.00 -16.82
C PRO A 115 11.76 3.44 -18.23
N TYR A 116 10.59 2.94 -18.63
CA TYR A 116 10.39 2.24 -19.90
C TYR A 116 9.18 2.81 -20.65
N PRO A 117 9.28 2.98 -21.99
CA PRO A 117 8.16 3.48 -22.80
C PRO A 117 7.01 2.47 -22.92
N ASN A 118 7.27 1.17 -22.73
CA ASN A 118 6.26 0.10 -22.77
C ASN A 118 6.73 -1.20 -22.11
N GLU A 119 5.80 -2.12 -21.89
CA GLU A 119 6.06 -3.43 -21.27
C GLU A 119 7.11 -4.26 -22.03
N GLN A 120 7.12 -4.25 -23.36
CA GLN A 120 8.08 -5.04 -24.14
C GLN A 120 9.50 -4.54 -23.95
N SER A 121 9.71 -3.22 -23.88
CA SER A 121 11.02 -2.64 -23.57
C SER A 121 11.50 -2.99 -22.16
N ALA A 122 10.61 -2.94 -21.17
CA ALA A 122 10.91 -3.37 -19.80
C ALA A 122 11.31 -4.86 -19.75
N ARG A 123 10.54 -5.73 -20.41
CA ARG A 123 10.86 -7.17 -20.49
C ARG A 123 12.19 -7.44 -21.20
N SER A 124 12.48 -6.70 -22.26
CA SER A 124 13.76 -6.85 -22.97
C SER A 124 14.95 -6.46 -22.10
N ALA A 125 14.79 -5.48 -21.20
CA ALA A 125 15.84 -5.04 -20.29
C ALA A 125 16.05 -6.01 -19.10
N HIS A 126 15.05 -6.84 -18.78
CA HIS A 126 15.01 -7.70 -17.59
C HIS A 126 14.81 -9.18 -17.93
N GLU A 127 15.45 -9.66 -19.00
CA GLU A 127 15.47 -11.08 -19.39
C GLU A 127 14.07 -11.73 -19.50
N GLY A 128 13.09 -10.96 -19.97
CA GLY A 128 11.69 -11.37 -20.13
C GLY A 128 10.80 -11.07 -18.92
N SER A 129 11.37 -10.70 -17.77
CA SER A 129 10.65 -10.31 -16.56
C SER A 129 10.13 -8.89 -16.66
N PHE A 130 8.98 -8.61 -16.04
CA PHE A 130 8.39 -7.26 -16.04
C PHE A 130 8.38 -6.70 -14.61
N PRO A 131 9.17 -5.65 -14.32
CA PRO A 131 9.06 -4.91 -13.07
C PRO A 131 7.66 -4.30 -12.94
N PRO A 132 6.86 -4.67 -11.92
CA PRO A 132 5.53 -4.12 -11.77
C PRO A 132 5.55 -2.65 -11.33
N ASP A 133 4.53 -1.89 -11.74
CA ASP A 133 4.23 -0.57 -11.16
C ASP A 133 4.07 -0.66 -9.64
N LEU A 134 4.66 0.30 -8.93
CA LEU A 134 4.68 0.31 -7.46
C LEU A 134 3.56 1.13 -6.83
N SER A 135 2.75 1.85 -7.63
CA SER A 135 1.77 2.82 -7.14
C SER A 135 0.80 2.25 -6.12
N VAL A 136 0.41 0.98 -6.28
CA VAL A 136 -0.52 0.28 -5.38
C VAL A 136 0.06 -1.02 -4.82
N MET A 137 1.39 -1.19 -4.86
CA MET A 137 2.01 -2.48 -4.53
C MET A 137 1.70 -2.96 -3.10
N VAL A 138 1.65 -2.03 -2.14
CA VAL A 138 1.26 -2.33 -0.75
C VAL A 138 -0.16 -2.89 -0.64
N LYS A 139 -1.08 -2.53 -1.54
CA LYS A 139 -2.45 -3.09 -1.57
C LYS A 139 -2.56 -4.33 -2.45
N ALA A 140 -1.67 -4.47 -3.42
CA ALA A 140 -1.68 -5.55 -4.41
C ALA A 140 -1.06 -6.86 -3.92
N ARG A 141 -0.50 -6.89 -2.70
CA ARG A 141 0.14 -8.08 -2.11
C ARG A 141 -0.45 -8.41 -0.74
N LYS A 142 -0.63 -9.71 -0.48
CA LYS A 142 -1.00 -10.19 0.86
C LYS A 142 0.12 -9.83 1.84
N GLY A 143 -0.25 -9.39 3.04
CA GLY A 143 0.71 -8.87 4.04
C GLY A 143 1.07 -7.39 3.85
N GLY A 144 0.77 -6.80 2.69
CA GLY A 144 0.97 -5.39 2.40
C GLY A 144 2.37 -4.88 2.71
N ALA A 145 2.48 -3.82 3.51
CA ALA A 145 3.76 -3.22 3.88
C ALA A 145 4.73 -4.24 4.52
N ASN A 146 4.23 -5.14 5.37
CA ASN A 146 5.05 -6.18 5.98
C ASN A 146 5.67 -7.12 4.94
N TYR A 147 4.92 -7.46 3.88
CA TYR A 147 5.43 -8.34 2.82
C TYR A 147 6.52 -7.65 2.02
N ILE A 148 6.35 -6.38 1.65
CA ILE A 148 7.36 -5.65 0.88
C ILE A 148 8.62 -5.47 1.72
N TYR A 149 8.48 -5.09 2.99
CA TYR A 149 9.63 -4.99 3.91
C TYR A 149 10.37 -6.32 4.03
N ALA A 150 9.64 -7.42 4.23
CA ALA A 150 10.23 -8.75 4.30
C ALA A 150 10.91 -9.15 3.00
N LEU A 151 10.30 -8.84 1.84
CA LEU A 151 10.91 -9.08 0.53
C LEU A 151 12.25 -8.36 0.40
N LEU A 152 12.29 -7.05 0.68
CA LEU A 152 13.51 -6.24 0.54
C LEU A 152 14.64 -6.69 1.48
N THR A 153 14.29 -7.08 2.71
CA THR A 153 15.25 -7.54 3.73
C THR A 153 15.48 -9.06 3.72
N GLY A 154 14.88 -9.77 2.77
CA GLY A 154 14.80 -11.23 2.73
C GLY A 154 15.75 -11.92 1.76
N TYR A 155 16.59 -11.14 1.08
CA TYR A 155 17.73 -11.65 0.33
C TYR A 155 18.78 -12.16 1.32
N SER A 156 19.44 -13.26 0.99
CA SER A 156 20.44 -13.88 1.84
C SER A 156 21.54 -14.50 1.00
N ASP A 157 22.77 -14.34 1.46
CA ASP A 157 23.95 -15.02 0.90
C ASP A 157 23.94 -16.52 1.22
N GLU A 158 23.22 -16.93 2.27
CA GLU A 158 23.07 -18.33 2.67
C GLU A 158 21.92 -18.99 1.90
N VAL A 159 22.22 -19.33 0.64
CA VAL A 159 21.29 -20.01 -0.26
C VAL A 159 21.16 -21.50 0.12
N PRO A 160 19.94 -22.05 0.30
CA PRO A 160 19.73 -23.46 0.57
C PRO A 160 20.36 -24.37 -0.50
N ALA A 161 20.92 -25.51 -0.09
CA ALA A 161 21.63 -26.42 -1.01
C ALA A 161 20.77 -27.02 -2.13
N ASP A 162 19.45 -26.99 -1.98
CA ASP A 162 18.48 -27.44 -2.99
C ASP A 162 18.05 -26.34 -3.97
N PHE A 163 18.48 -25.10 -3.76
CA PHE A 163 18.25 -24.01 -4.70
C PHE A 163 19.30 -24.06 -5.83
N ASN A 164 18.84 -24.34 -7.05
CA ASN A 164 19.70 -24.33 -8.23
C ASN A 164 19.88 -22.91 -8.78
N GLU A 165 21.06 -22.33 -8.67
CA GLU A 165 21.35 -20.99 -9.19
C GLU A 165 21.31 -20.94 -10.73
N ASP A 166 21.58 -22.05 -11.41
CA ASP A 166 21.58 -22.13 -12.88
C ASP A 166 20.18 -21.93 -13.50
N ASP A 167 19.10 -22.05 -12.71
CA ASP A 167 17.73 -21.85 -13.17
C ASP A 167 17.36 -20.34 -13.32
N GLY A 168 18.30 -19.43 -13.02
CA GLY A 168 18.14 -17.98 -13.16
C GLY A 168 17.35 -17.32 -12.02
N GLY A 169 17.51 -16.01 -11.86
CA GLY A 169 16.93 -15.25 -10.75
C GLY A 169 17.65 -15.46 -9.41
N TYR A 170 17.06 -14.91 -8.34
CA TYR A 170 17.69 -14.73 -7.03
C TYR A 170 16.87 -15.42 -5.94
N TYR A 171 17.57 -16.00 -4.97
CA TYR A 171 16.93 -16.56 -3.79
C TYR A 171 16.36 -15.45 -2.91
N ASN A 172 15.11 -15.59 -2.51
CA ASN A 172 14.50 -14.70 -1.52
C ASN A 172 13.57 -15.49 -0.61
N LYS A 173 13.77 -15.38 0.69
CA LYS A 173 13.08 -16.17 1.72
C LYS A 173 11.54 -16.02 1.72
N TYR A 174 11.03 -14.86 1.30
CA TYR A 174 9.60 -14.53 1.40
C TYR A 174 8.89 -14.47 0.05
N PHE A 175 9.63 -14.45 -1.06
CA PHE A 175 9.03 -14.48 -2.37
C PHE A 175 8.37 -15.85 -2.62
N PRO A 176 7.17 -15.95 -3.20
CA PRO A 176 6.52 -17.22 -3.47
C PRO A 176 7.40 -18.15 -4.31
N GLY A 177 7.72 -19.34 -3.77
CA GLY A 177 8.62 -20.29 -4.43
C GLY A 177 10.10 -19.98 -4.23
N ASN A 178 10.42 -19.03 -3.35
CA ASN A 178 11.75 -18.61 -2.94
C ASN A 178 12.69 -18.12 -4.07
N ARG A 179 12.15 -17.84 -5.27
CA ARG A 179 12.90 -17.40 -6.45
C ARG A 179 12.25 -16.18 -7.07
N THR A 180 12.97 -15.06 -7.11
CA THR A 180 12.54 -13.81 -7.72
C THR A 180 13.47 -13.42 -8.88
N ALA A 181 12.96 -12.78 -9.93
CA ALA A 181 13.79 -12.23 -10.99
C ALA A 181 14.47 -10.90 -10.59
N MET A 182 14.05 -10.30 -9.48
CA MET A 182 14.60 -9.05 -8.98
C MET A 182 15.88 -9.33 -8.18
N SER A 183 17.01 -8.75 -8.60
CA SER A 183 18.25 -8.71 -7.80
C SER A 183 18.01 -7.97 -6.47
N PRO A 184 18.83 -8.19 -5.43
CA PRO A 184 18.74 -7.38 -4.21
C PRO A 184 18.85 -5.89 -4.58
N PRO A 185 17.80 -5.08 -4.33
CA PRO A 185 17.78 -3.69 -4.80
C PRO A 185 18.41 -2.73 -3.79
N LEU A 186 18.60 -3.15 -2.54
CA LEU A 186 19.12 -2.34 -1.45
C LEU A 186 20.23 -3.12 -0.74
N GLU A 187 21.26 -2.39 -0.33
CA GLU A 187 22.33 -2.78 0.57
C GLU A 187 22.55 -1.69 1.63
N ASP A 188 23.45 -1.90 2.58
CA ASP A 188 23.79 -0.82 3.53
C ASP A 188 24.45 0.35 2.79
N ASP A 189 24.01 1.56 3.10
CA ASP A 189 24.45 2.83 2.50
C ASP A 189 24.18 2.94 0.98
N SER A 190 23.02 2.44 0.52
CA SER A 190 22.59 2.59 -0.89
C SER A 190 22.30 4.05 -1.25
N VAL A 191 21.88 4.84 -0.26
CA VAL A 191 21.65 6.29 -0.37
C VAL A 191 22.29 7.04 0.79
N GLU A 192 22.59 8.32 0.62
CA GLU A 192 23.01 9.20 1.71
C GLU A 192 21.84 10.12 2.11
N TYR A 193 21.30 9.93 3.31
CA TYR A 193 20.19 10.75 3.79
C TYR A 193 20.65 12.14 4.23
N GLU A 194 19.95 13.18 3.77
CA GLU A 194 20.27 14.58 4.11
C GLU A 194 20.14 14.88 5.62
N ASP A 195 19.28 14.16 6.33
CA ASP A 195 19.05 14.33 7.77
C ASP A 195 20.08 13.61 8.66
N GLY A 196 21.06 12.91 8.05
CA GLY A 196 22.11 12.16 8.75
C GLY A 196 21.63 10.86 9.39
N THR A 197 20.43 10.39 9.08
CA THR A 197 19.97 9.06 9.48
C THR A 197 20.91 7.99 8.89
N PRO A 198 21.33 6.96 9.65
CA PRO A 198 22.12 5.88 9.09
C PRO A 198 21.31 5.07 8.06
N ALA A 199 21.83 4.94 6.85
CA ALA A 199 21.18 4.27 5.73
C ALA A 199 21.41 2.74 5.76
N THR A 200 21.05 2.08 6.86
CA THR A 200 21.11 0.61 6.91
C THR A 200 20.01 0.00 6.05
N LEU A 201 20.22 -1.22 5.53
CA LEU A 201 19.23 -1.96 4.74
C LEU A 201 17.85 -1.98 5.41
N GLN A 202 17.79 -2.17 6.73
CA GLN A 202 16.52 -2.20 7.45
C GLN A 202 15.86 -0.82 7.54
N GLN A 203 16.64 0.25 7.64
CA GLN A 203 16.16 1.62 7.68
C GLN A 203 15.65 2.05 6.29
N GLU A 204 16.43 1.78 5.24
CA GLU A 204 16.04 2.06 3.86
C GLU A 204 14.77 1.28 3.47
N ALA A 205 14.72 -0.02 3.75
CA ALA A 205 13.54 -0.84 3.49
C ALA A 205 12.32 -0.34 4.28
N HIS A 206 12.50 0.16 5.50
CA HIS A 206 11.39 0.72 6.28
C HIS A 206 10.87 2.01 5.64
N ASP A 207 11.76 2.93 5.26
CA ASP A 207 11.40 4.24 4.73
C ASP A 207 10.74 4.12 3.34
N VAL A 208 11.34 3.36 2.40
CA VAL A 208 10.73 3.15 1.07
C VAL A 208 9.37 2.45 1.18
N VAL A 209 9.20 1.50 2.09
CA VAL A 209 7.90 0.84 2.29
C VAL A 209 6.88 1.78 2.91
N ALA A 210 7.29 2.68 3.82
CA ALA A 210 6.42 3.72 4.34
C ALA A 210 5.95 4.66 3.21
N PHE A 211 6.86 5.06 2.32
CA PHE A 211 6.53 5.85 1.13
C PHE A 211 5.57 5.09 0.19
N LEU A 212 5.82 3.81 -0.11
CA LEU A 212 4.93 3.00 -0.94
C LEU A 212 3.55 2.75 -0.28
N ALA A 213 3.50 2.72 1.06
CA ALA A 213 2.24 2.62 1.79
C ALA A 213 1.42 3.92 1.66
N TRP A 214 2.09 5.08 1.68
CA TRP A 214 1.46 6.35 1.34
C TRP A 214 1.04 6.40 -0.13
N ALA A 215 1.90 6.01 -1.07
CA ALA A 215 1.59 6.01 -2.49
C ALA A 215 0.30 5.20 -2.81
N ALA A 216 0.13 4.06 -2.14
CA ALA A 216 -1.04 3.21 -2.30
C ALA A 216 -2.31 3.74 -1.60
N GLN A 217 -2.17 4.60 -0.58
CA GLN A 217 -3.26 5.15 0.24
C GLN A 217 -2.96 6.59 0.71
N PRO A 218 -2.88 7.58 -0.19
CA PRO A 218 -2.61 8.96 0.19
C PRO A 218 -3.72 9.52 1.09
N GLU A 219 -4.94 8.97 1.00
CA GLU A 219 -6.10 9.36 1.79
C GLU A 219 -6.15 8.75 3.20
N LEU A 220 -5.17 7.91 3.59
CA LEU A 220 -5.23 7.10 4.82
C LEU A 220 -5.51 7.93 6.08
N GLU A 221 -4.84 9.07 6.22
CA GLU A 221 -4.98 9.93 7.40
C GLU A 221 -6.34 10.61 7.45
N GLU A 222 -6.81 11.13 6.31
CA GLU A 222 -8.15 11.72 6.19
C GLU A 222 -9.23 10.67 6.45
N ARG A 223 -9.10 9.48 5.87
CA ARG A 223 -10.01 8.35 6.06
C ARG A 223 -10.11 7.95 7.53
N LYS A 224 -8.99 7.85 8.24
CA LYS A 224 -8.98 7.51 9.68
C LYS A 224 -9.58 8.62 10.54
N SER A 225 -9.20 9.87 10.29
CA SER A 225 -9.74 11.04 11.00
C SER A 225 -11.26 11.16 10.82
N LEU A 226 -11.75 11.01 9.59
CA LEU A 226 -13.17 10.99 9.28
C LEU A 226 -13.87 9.77 9.89
N GLY A 227 -13.25 8.60 9.82
CA GLY A 227 -13.78 7.36 10.40
C GLY A 227 -14.04 7.49 11.90
N VAL A 228 -13.11 8.05 12.67
CA VAL A 228 -13.32 8.29 14.12
C VAL A 228 -14.50 9.22 14.37
N LYS A 229 -14.62 10.32 13.62
CA LYS A 229 -15.74 11.27 13.72
C LYS A 229 -17.08 10.60 13.41
N VAL A 230 -17.13 9.79 12.34
CA VAL A 230 -18.33 9.05 11.93
C VAL A 230 -18.71 8.01 12.99
N MET A 231 -17.76 7.27 13.56
CA MET A 231 -18.04 6.29 14.61
C MET A 231 -18.62 6.94 15.88
N LEU A 232 -18.08 8.10 16.28
CA LEU A 232 -18.63 8.85 17.42
C LEU A 232 -20.05 9.35 17.12
N TYR A 233 -20.30 9.88 15.93
CA TYR A 233 -21.63 10.30 15.51
C TYR A 233 -22.63 9.15 15.52
N LEU A 234 -22.27 8.00 14.94
CA LEU A 234 -23.13 6.81 14.89
C LEU A 234 -23.41 6.25 16.28
N LEU A 235 -22.45 6.31 17.21
CA LEU A 235 -22.67 5.90 18.60
C LEU A 235 -23.74 6.75 19.26
N VAL A 236 -23.64 8.08 19.14
CA VAL A 236 -24.62 9.02 19.70
C VAL A 236 -25.99 8.83 19.04
N LEU A 237 -26.04 8.74 17.71
CA LEU A 237 -27.28 8.52 16.97
C LEU A 237 -27.95 7.20 17.38
N THR A 238 -27.17 6.13 17.53
CA THR A 238 -27.66 4.82 17.98
C THR A 238 -28.26 4.92 19.39
N ALA A 239 -27.61 5.63 20.31
CA ALA A 239 -28.13 5.85 21.66
C ALA A 239 -29.47 6.62 21.65
N LEU A 240 -29.59 7.67 20.83
CA LEU A 240 -30.81 8.45 20.67
C LEU A 240 -31.94 7.62 20.05
N LEU A 241 -31.66 6.87 18.98
CA LEU A 241 -32.64 5.99 18.34
C LEU A 241 -33.07 4.85 19.27
N TYR A 242 -32.16 4.32 20.08
CA TYR A 242 -32.49 3.30 21.08
C TYR A 242 -33.40 3.88 22.18
N ALA A 243 -33.13 5.10 22.66
CA ALA A 243 -33.99 5.79 23.62
C ALA A 243 -35.39 6.07 23.03
N LEU A 244 -35.46 6.54 21.77
CA LEU A 244 -36.71 6.75 21.06
C LEU A 244 -37.49 5.44 20.89
N LYS A 245 -36.81 4.35 20.51
CA LYS A 245 -37.40 3.01 20.41
C LYS A 245 -37.97 2.56 21.75
N ARG A 246 -37.24 2.77 22.86
CA ARG A 246 -37.70 2.43 24.21
C ARG A 246 -38.94 3.24 24.61
N SER A 247 -39.01 4.51 24.22
CA SER A 247 -40.17 5.38 24.48
C SER A 247 -41.42 4.91 23.71
N ILE A 248 -41.31 4.72 22.40
CA ILE A 248 -42.44 4.33 21.54
C ILE A 248 -42.94 2.91 21.86
N TRP A 249 -42.02 1.96 22.03
CA TRP A 249 -42.35 0.54 22.19
C TRP A 249 -42.38 0.09 23.65
N GLY A 250 -42.28 1.02 24.60
CA GLY A 250 -42.28 0.72 26.04
C GLY A 250 -43.59 0.08 26.52
N CYS A 251 -44.73 0.53 25.97
CA CYS A 251 -46.06 0.04 26.34
C CYS A 251 -46.39 -1.38 25.85
N LEU A 252 -45.65 -1.93 24.90
CA LEU A 252 -45.93 -3.28 24.38
C LEU A 252 -45.42 -4.40 25.30
N ASN A 253 -44.64 -4.05 26.33
CA ASN A 253 -44.02 -4.99 27.28
C ASN A 253 -44.60 -4.93 28.70
N LEU A 254 -45.63 -4.12 28.96
CA LEU A 254 -46.27 -4.02 30.27
C LEU A 254 -47.79 -4.12 30.12
N LYS A 255 -48.42 -4.98 30.93
CA LYS A 255 -49.88 -5.10 31.09
C LYS A 255 -50.56 -3.81 31.62
N GLU A 256 -49.80 -2.74 31.78
CA GLU A 256 -50.16 -1.51 32.50
C GLU A 256 -50.65 -0.39 31.57
N CYS A 257 -50.62 -0.57 30.24
CA CYS A 257 -51.15 0.44 29.31
C CYS A 257 -52.65 0.26 28.98
N GLU A 258 -53.37 -0.65 29.68
CA GLU A 258 -54.82 -0.93 29.47
C GLU A 258 -55.76 -0.07 30.36
N SER A 259 -55.23 0.83 31.20
CA SER A 259 -56.03 1.67 32.12
C SER A 259 -56.03 3.18 31.78
N ALA A 260 -55.58 3.56 30.58
CA ALA A 260 -55.46 4.96 30.15
C ALA A 260 -56.38 5.32 28.96
N GLU A 261 -57.54 4.66 28.83
CA GLU A 261 -58.68 5.09 28.00
C GLU A 261 -59.94 5.30 28.84
#